data_AF-A0A3M2FXF3-F1
#
_entry.id   AF-A0A3M2FXF3-F1
#
_cell.length_a   1.000
_cell.length_b   1.000
_cell.length_c   1.000
_cell.angle_alpha   90.00
_cell.angle_beta   90.00
_cell.angle_gamma   90.00
#
_symmetry.space_group_name_H-M   'P 1'
#
loop_
_entity.id
_entity.type
_entity.pdbx_description
1 polymer ?
#
loop_
_entity_poly.entity_id
_entity_poly.type
_entity_poly.pdbx_seq_one_letter_code
_entity_poly.pdbx_strand_id
1 'polypeptide(L)' 'STLLSYESSVEGHPPNKNVWLRLMPAEGGEARVIATLFGGQGTLNVPSWSPDSRAFAFVSYRLVGPERGDAS' A
#
# COMPACT_ATOMS: atom_id res chain seq x y z
N SER A 1 -14.82 -0.34 0.30
CA SER A 1 -13.69 -1.09 0.90
C SER A 1 -12.36 -0.64 0.31
N THR A 2 -11.29 -0.56 1.10
CA THR A 2 -9.91 -0.34 0.63
C THR A 2 -9.18 -1.67 0.47
N LEU A 3 -8.38 -1.79 -0.58
CA LEU A 3 -7.53 -2.98 -0.80
C LEU A 3 -6.17 -2.59 -1.37
N LEU A 4 -5.17 -3.39 -1.04
CA LEU A 4 -3.84 -3.31 -1.61
C LEU A 4 -3.71 -4.34 -2.73
N SER A 5 -3.25 -3.89 -3.90
CA SER A 5 -3.04 -4.77 -5.06
C SER A 5 -1.62 -4.65 -5.58
N TYR A 6 -1.12 -5.75 -6.12
CA TYR A 6 0.21 -5.89 -6.67
C TYR A 6 0.14 -6.10 -8.18
N GLU A 7 1.29 -6.06 -8.83
CA GLU A 7 1.41 -6.56 -10.20
C GLU A 7 1.04 -8.05 -10.24
N SER A 8 0.48 -8.52 -11.36
CA SER A 8 -0.03 -9.88 -11.50
C SER A 8 1.03 -10.97 -11.34
N SER A 9 2.31 -10.64 -11.53
CA SER A 9 3.46 -11.53 -11.35
C SER A 9 3.88 -11.70 -9.88
N VAL A 10 3.34 -10.88 -8.97
CA VAL A 10 3.70 -10.92 -7.55
C VAL A 10 2.85 -11.95 -6.82
N GLU A 11 3.52 -12.93 -6.24
CA GLU A 11 2.88 -13.95 -5.40
C GLU A 11 2.79 -13.51 -3.93
N GLY A 12 1.65 -13.83 -3.29
CA GLY A 12 1.42 -13.57 -1.88
C GLY A 12 1.25 -12.09 -1.54
N HIS A 13 1.76 -11.68 -0.37
CA HIS A 13 1.66 -10.31 0.14
C HIS A 13 3.03 -9.79 0.64
N PRO A 14 4.05 -9.68 -0.23
CA PRO A 14 5.40 -9.32 0.19
C PRO A 14 5.55 -7.82 0.52
N PRO A 15 6.53 -7.42 1.34
CA PRO A 15 6.94 -6.03 1.48
C PRO A 15 7.78 -5.55 0.27
N ASN A 16 8.10 -4.26 0.24
CA ASN A 16 9.06 -3.62 -0.67
C ASN A 16 8.72 -3.74 -2.18
N LYS A 17 7.44 -3.53 -2.52
CA LYS A 17 6.94 -3.53 -3.90
C LYS A 17 6.28 -2.21 -4.25
N ASN A 18 6.24 -1.91 -5.55
CA ASN A 18 5.31 -0.91 -6.06
C ASN A 18 3.90 -1.54 -6.02
N VAL A 19 2.98 -0.84 -5.36
CA VAL A 19 1.62 -1.31 -5.11
C VAL A 19 0.61 -0.25 -5.48
N TRP A 20 -0.60 -0.68 -5.79
CA TRP A 20 -1.75 0.20 -5.93
C TRP A 20 -2.67 0.05 -4.75
N LEU A 21 -2.97 1.18 -4.12
CA LEU A 21 -4.08 1.29 -3.20
C LEU A 21 -5.35 1.55 -4.01
N ARG A 22 -6.37 0.72 -3.78
CA ARG A 22 -7.63 0.79 -4.52
C ARG A 22 -8.82 0.96 -3.60
N LEU A 23 -9.84 1.64 -4.11
CA LEU A 23 -11.14 1.83 -3.48
C LEU A 23 -12.22 1.11 -4.27
N MET A 24 -12.97 0.26 -3.59
CA MET A 24 -14.14 -0.43 -4.11
C MET A 24 -15.42 0.14 -3.47
N PRO A 25 -16.53 0.32 -4.22
CA PRO A 25 -17.83 0.66 -3.66
C PRO A 25 -18.29 -0.35 -2.58
N ALA A 26 -19.17 0.09 -1.67
CA ALA A 26 -19.64 -0.76 -0.57
C ALA A 26 -20.61 -1.84 -1.05
N GLU A 27 -21.38 -1.51 -2.09
CA GLU A 27 -22.33 -2.37 -2.77
C GLU A 27 -21.64 -3.40 -3.69
N GLY A 28 -20.31 -3.35 -3.78
CA GLY A 28 -19.51 -4.10 -4.73
C GLY A 28 -19.31 -3.37 -6.06
N GLY A 29 -18.50 -3.95 -6.94
CA GLY A 29 -18.20 -3.39 -8.27
C GLY A 29 -16.70 -3.18 -8.51
N GLU A 30 -16.39 -2.36 -9.52
CA GLU A 30 -15.02 -2.15 -9.96
C GLU A 30 -14.22 -1.32 -8.95
N ALA A 31 -13.04 -1.82 -8.58
CA ALA A 31 -12.12 -1.10 -7.71
C ALA A 31 -11.26 -0.12 -8.52
N ARG A 32 -11.26 1.15 -8.15
CA ARG A 32 -10.43 2.19 -8.78
C ARG A 32 -9.14 2.43 -8.01
N VAL A 33 -8.05 2.72 -8.72
CA VAL A 33 -6.77 3.14 -8.12
C VAL A 33 -6.94 4.54 -7.53
N ILE A 34 -6.50 4.71 -6.28
CA ILE A 34 -6.51 6.01 -5.59
C ILE A 34 -5.10 6.48 -5.20
N ALA A 35 -4.13 5.58 -5.13
CA ALA A 35 -2.73 5.91 -4.98
C ALA A 35 -1.82 4.82 -5.56
N THR A 36 -0.66 5.22 -6.07
CA THR A 36 0.45 4.34 -6.43
C THR A 36 1.62 4.67 -5.52
N LEU A 37 2.16 3.69 -4.82
CA LEU A 37 3.16 3.91 -3.76
C LEU A 37 4.11 2.72 -3.63
N PHE A 38 5.24 2.93 -2.96
CA PHE A 38 6.16 1.86 -2.56
C PHE A 38 5.79 1.36 -1.16
N GLY A 39 5.58 0.05 -1.01
CA GLY A 39 5.00 -0.56 0.18
C GLY A 39 4.82 -2.07 0.05
N GLY A 40 3.75 -2.62 0.61
CA GLY A 40 3.41 -4.04 0.55
C GLY A 40 2.89 -4.56 1.88
N GLN A 41 3.40 -5.69 2.37
CA GLN A 41 3.15 -6.11 3.76
C GLN A 41 3.43 -4.96 4.74
N GLY A 42 2.43 -4.62 5.56
CA GLY A 42 2.51 -3.50 6.52
C GLY A 42 2.03 -2.15 6.00
N THR A 43 1.73 -1.99 4.70
CA THR A 43 1.15 -0.75 4.16
C THR A 43 -0.31 -0.58 4.57
N LEU A 44 -1.12 -1.64 4.40
CA LEU A 44 -2.54 -1.64 4.74
C LEU A 44 -2.99 -3.09 4.98
N ASN A 45 -2.86 -3.57 6.21
CA ASN A 45 -3.24 -4.94 6.57
C ASN A 45 -4.70 -5.03 7.02
N VAL A 46 -5.20 -3.98 7.67
CA VAL A 46 -6.59 -3.84 8.09
C VAL A 46 -7.07 -2.48 7.61
N PRO A 47 -8.27 -2.37 7.02
CA PRO A 47 -8.83 -1.07 6.62
C PRO A 47 -8.86 -0.12 7.82
N SER A 48 -8.24 1.05 7.69
CA SER A 48 -8.17 2.07 8.74
C SER A 48 -8.92 3.33 8.30
N TRP A 49 -10.24 3.24 8.28
CA TRP A 49 -11.12 4.35 7.91
C TRP A 49 -11.45 5.22 9.13
N SER A 50 -11.60 6.53 8.90
CA SER A 50 -12.23 7.42 9.87
C SER A 50 -13.67 6.97 10.13
N PRO A 51 -14.23 7.19 11.34
CA PRO A 51 -15.61 6.81 11.65
C PRO A 51 -16.65 7.42 10.70
N ASP A 52 -16.37 8.61 10.18
CA ASP A 52 -17.21 9.32 9.22
C ASP A 52 -16.97 8.91 7.74
N SER A 53 -16.07 7.95 7.49
CA SER A 53 -15.74 7.43 6.15
C SER A 53 -15.21 8.46 5.15
N ARG A 54 -14.79 9.64 5.61
CA ARG A 54 -14.25 10.71 4.74
C ARG A 54 -12.75 10.56 4.48
N ALA A 55 -12.04 9.84 5.35
CA ALA A 55 -10.61 9.62 5.25
C ALA A 55 -10.23 8.19 5.63
N PHE A 56 -9.04 7.77 5.21
CA PHE A 56 -8.42 6.54 5.66
C PHE A 56 -6.92 6.75 5.79
N ALA A 57 -6.26 5.92 6.60
CA ALA A 57 -4.82 5.95 6.81
C ALA A 57 -4.14 4.75 6.12
N PHE A 58 -2.91 4.97 5.64
CA PHE A 58 -2.03 3.94 5.10
C PHE A 58 -0.56 4.30 5.38
N VAL A 59 0.33 3.31 5.27
CA VAL A 59 1.78 3.50 5.46
C VAL A 59 2.53 3.27 4.15
N SER A 60 3.37 4.22 3.75
CA SER A 60 4.39 4.05 2.72
C SER A 60 5.77 4.32 3.30
N TYR A 61 6.79 3.68 2.77
CA TYR A 61 8.16 3.85 3.23
C TYR A 61 9.15 3.90 2.07
N ARG A 62 10.40 4.24 2.37
CA ARG A 62 11.50 4.30 1.41
C ARG A 62 12.62 3.43 1.95
N LEU A 63 13.24 2.64 1.09
CA LEU A 63 14.47 1.94 1.45
C LEU A 63 15.62 2.96 1.45
N VAL A 64 16.29 3.08 2.58
CA VAL A 64 17.54 3.84 2.68
C VAL A 64 18.65 2.81 2.49
N GLY A 65 19.51 3.03 1.50
CA GLY A 65 20.71 2.21 1.33
C GLY A 65 21.61 2.32 2.56
N PRO A 66 22.63 1.45 2.69
CA PRO A 66 23.62 1.67 3.74
C PRO A 66 24.14 3.10 3.62
N GLU A 67 24.16 3.84 4.74
CA GLU A 67 24.95 5.06 4.77
C GLU A 67 26.34 4.66 4.30
N ARG A 68 26.90 5.39 3.34
CA ARG A 68 28.33 5.23 3.01
C ARG A 68 29.10 5.66 4.25
N GLY A 69 29.23 4.76 5.22
CA GLY A 69 30.18 4.85 6.30
C GLY A 69 31.53 4.64 5.66
N ASP A 70 32.24 5.76 5.51
CA ASP A 70 33.68 5.91 5.42
C ASP A 70 34.44 4.60 5.15
N ALA A 71 34.87 4.46 3.90
CA ALA A 71 36.07 3.68 3.61
C ALA A 71 37.23 4.40 4.30
N SER A 72 37.57 3.96 5.51
CA SER A 72 38.86 4.20 6.17
C SER A 72 39.79 3.04 5.91
#